data_AF-A0A9R1CSN4-F1
#
_entry.id   AF-A0A9R1CSN4-F1
#
_cell.length_a   1.000
_cell.length_b   1.000
_cell.length_c   1.000
_cell.angle_alpha   90.00
_cell.angle_beta   90.00
_cell.angle_gamma   90.00
#
_symmetry.space_group_name_H-M   'P 1'
#
loop_
_entity.id
_entity.type
_entity.pdbx_description
1 polymer ?
#
loop_
_entity_poly.entity_id
_entity_poly.type
_entity_poly.pdbx_seq_one_letter_code
_entity_poly.pdbx_strand_id
1 'polypeptide(L)'
;MLDHPRLTSTDADEPAIALTLDPSADHSFAEPSRETFVLSARAAGLLVEDLEYDDREEIAPVTTRTLLLTGGAYVPEQKHDPVDLLDRLRVPDGGKHPTASEIERVAAYLENSEIEQRARWLAEEVVAESRLSEVMEIDDVRTRRERMNDLREIAKDL
;
A
#
# COMPACT_ATOMS: atom_id res chain seq x y z
N MET A 1 7.30 18.46 -10.96
CA MET A 1 8.05 17.28 -11.43
C MET A 1 7.32 16.08 -10.86
N LEU A 2 6.87 15.15 -11.70
CA LEU A 2 6.20 13.94 -11.21
C LEU A 2 7.28 12.93 -10.86
N ASP A 3 7.32 12.50 -9.61
CA ASP A 3 8.31 11.55 -9.12
C ASP A 3 7.65 10.22 -8.78
N HIS A 4 8.36 9.13 -9.06
CA HIS A 4 7.94 7.81 -8.61
C HIS A 4 7.90 7.73 -7.08
N PRO A 5 7.03 6.87 -6.52
CA PRO A 5 7.06 6.52 -5.11
C PRO A 5 8.48 6.16 -4.67
N ARG A 6 8.93 6.70 -3.54
CA ARG A 6 10.26 6.42 -3.00
C ARG A 6 10.23 6.23 -1.50
N LEU A 7 11.09 5.36 -0.99
CA LEU A 7 11.36 5.27 0.43
C LEU A 7 12.02 6.58 0.90
N THR A 8 11.66 7.03 2.09
CA THR A 8 12.24 8.22 2.73
C THR A 8 12.12 8.05 4.25
N SER A 9 12.61 9.03 5.00
CA SER A 9 12.30 9.18 6.41
C SER A 9 11.50 10.46 6.68
N THR A 10 10.83 10.51 7.83
CA THR A 10 10.30 11.74 8.42
C THR A 10 11.40 12.53 9.12
N ASP A 11 11.09 13.74 9.58
CA ASP A 11 12.00 14.53 10.42
C ASP A 11 12.36 13.86 11.76
N ALA A 12 11.60 12.84 12.16
CA ALA A 12 11.84 12.02 13.36
C ALA A 12 12.61 10.72 13.04
N ASP A 13 13.19 10.61 11.83
CA ASP A 13 13.88 9.42 11.33
C ASP A 13 12.99 8.15 11.27
N GLU A 14 11.67 8.33 11.16
CA GLU A 14 10.73 7.22 10.99
C GLU A 14 10.62 6.82 9.51
N PRO A 15 10.60 5.53 9.16
CA PRO A 15 10.42 5.09 7.78
C PRO A 15 9.10 5.61 7.18
N ALA A 16 9.20 6.16 5.98
CA ALA A 16 8.09 6.78 5.26
C ALA A 16 8.21 6.56 3.75
N ILE A 17 7.15 6.87 3.02
CA ILE A 17 7.14 6.87 1.56
C ILE A 17 6.71 8.23 1.05
N ALA A 18 7.44 8.77 0.07
CA ALA A 18 7.11 10.01 -0.59
C ALA A 18 6.37 9.72 -1.90
N LEU A 19 5.16 10.22 -2.02
CA LEU A 19 4.24 9.97 -3.13
C LEU A 19 3.84 11.27 -3.82
N THR A 20 3.51 11.21 -5.11
CA THR A 20 2.91 12.34 -5.82
C THR A 20 1.41 12.11 -5.92
N LEU A 21 0.60 13.04 -5.39
CA LEU A 21 -0.85 12.98 -5.46
C LEU A 21 -1.41 14.14 -6.27
N ASP A 22 -2.38 13.84 -7.14
CA ASP A 22 -3.24 14.85 -7.74
C ASP A 22 -4.09 15.53 -6.64
N PRO A 23 -4.51 16.80 -6.85
CA PRO A 23 -5.34 17.49 -5.87
C PRO A 23 -6.67 16.79 -5.67
N SER A 24 -7.25 16.92 -4.48
CA SER A 24 -8.61 16.44 -4.25
C SER A 24 -9.62 17.18 -5.13
N ALA A 25 -10.79 16.57 -5.37
CA ALA A 25 -11.85 17.17 -6.17
C ALA A 25 -12.30 18.56 -5.64
N ASP A 26 -12.16 18.79 -4.34
CA ASP A 26 -12.46 20.07 -3.68
C ASP A 26 -11.48 21.20 -4.07
N HIS A 27 -10.33 20.86 -4.62
CA HIS A 27 -9.26 21.77 -5.02
C HIS A 27 -8.74 21.47 -6.44
N SER A 28 -9.65 21.23 -7.38
CA SER A 28 -9.37 20.79 -8.77
C SER A 28 -8.45 21.68 -9.62
N PHE A 29 -8.11 22.89 -9.16
CA PHE A 29 -7.18 23.80 -9.83
C PHE A 29 -5.76 23.79 -9.22
N ALA A 30 -5.53 23.03 -8.15
CA ALA A 30 -4.21 22.91 -7.55
C ALA A 30 -3.29 22.01 -8.40
N GLU A 31 -1.98 22.21 -8.27
CA GLU A 31 -1.00 21.34 -8.92
C GLU A 31 -0.81 20.03 -8.12
N PRO A 32 -0.38 18.93 -8.77
CA PRO A 32 -0.01 17.72 -8.06
C PRO A 32 1.06 18.00 -7.00
N SER A 33 0.90 17.43 -5.82
CA SER A 33 1.77 17.71 -4.68
C SER A 33 2.50 16.46 -4.21
N ARG A 34 3.72 16.66 -3.67
CA ARG A 34 4.51 15.57 -3.10
C ARG A 34 4.22 15.47 -1.61
N GLU A 35 3.65 14.35 -1.21
CA GLU A 35 3.20 14.09 0.15
C GLU A 35 3.99 12.93 0.78
N THR A 36 4.23 12.99 2.08
CA THR A 36 4.98 11.97 2.83
C THR A 36 4.03 11.18 3.71
N PHE A 37 4.06 9.87 3.56
CA PHE A 37 3.23 8.92 4.30
C PHE A 37 4.12 8.09 5.22
N VAL A 38 3.84 8.13 6.51
CA VAL A 38 4.52 7.31 7.53
C VAL A 38 4.16 5.85 7.32
N LEU A 39 5.15 4.97 7.45
CA LEU A 39 4.94 3.53 7.39
C LEU A 39 4.49 2.99 8.75
N SER A 40 3.48 2.12 8.73
CA SER A 40 3.20 1.27 9.88
C SER A 40 4.40 0.36 10.17
N ALA A 41 4.55 -0.10 11.41
CA ALA A 41 5.65 -0.99 11.78
C ALA A 41 5.76 -2.24 10.88
N ARG A 42 4.62 -2.82 10.47
CA ARG A 42 4.62 -3.96 9.53
C ARG A 42 5.04 -3.58 8.12
N ALA A 43 4.63 -2.42 7.63
CA ALA A 43 5.03 -1.94 6.31
C ALA A 43 6.52 -1.56 6.27
N ALA A 44 7.03 -0.98 7.35
CA ALA A 44 8.46 -0.72 7.52
C ALA A 44 9.25 -2.04 7.54
N GLY A 45 8.79 -3.04 8.30
CA GLY A 45 9.38 -4.39 8.28
C GLY A 45 9.38 -5.00 6.88
N LEU A 46 8.28 -4.88 6.13
CA LEU A 46 8.23 -5.33 4.73
C LEU A 46 9.29 -4.63 3.87
N LEU A 47 9.31 -3.30 3.85
CA LEU A 47 10.14 -2.55 2.91
C LEU A 47 11.63 -2.59 3.29
N VAL A 48 11.96 -2.42 4.56
CA VAL A 48 13.34 -2.24 5.03
C VAL A 48 13.99 -3.56 5.41
N GLU A 49 13.25 -4.48 6.04
CA GLU A 49 13.84 -5.73 6.54
C GLU A 49 13.66 -6.88 5.54
N ASP A 50 12.45 -7.08 5.01
CA ASP A 50 12.15 -8.21 4.12
C ASP A 50 12.58 -7.97 2.68
N LEU A 51 12.39 -6.74 2.19
CA LEU A 51 12.73 -6.34 0.82
C LEU A 51 14.06 -5.59 0.71
N GLU A 52 14.66 -5.22 1.84
CA GLU A 52 15.97 -4.58 1.92
C GLU A 52 16.09 -3.31 1.06
N TYR A 53 15.04 -2.48 1.01
CA TYR A 53 15.07 -1.24 0.22
C TYR A 53 16.04 -0.23 0.83
N ASP A 54 16.85 0.38 -0.03
CA ASP A 54 17.76 1.45 0.34
C ASP A 54 17.02 2.79 0.55
N ASP A 55 17.64 3.70 1.29
CA ASP A 55 17.11 5.06 1.44
C ASP A 55 16.99 5.74 0.06
N ARG A 56 15.83 6.35 -0.20
CA ARG A 56 15.47 7.00 -1.48
C ARG A 56 15.31 6.06 -2.68
N GLU A 57 15.33 4.76 -2.45
CA GLU A 57 15.02 3.78 -3.50
C GLU A 57 13.58 3.94 -3.98
N GLU A 58 13.39 3.79 -5.29
CA GLU A 58 12.05 3.77 -5.89
C GLU A 58 11.28 2.54 -5.44
N ILE A 59 10.00 2.75 -5.13
CA ILE A 59 9.10 1.68 -4.70
C ILE A 59 8.25 1.27 -5.88
N ALA A 60 8.17 -0.05 -6.10
CA ALA A 60 7.33 -0.59 -7.15
C ALA A 60 5.87 -0.09 -6.99
N PRO A 61 5.19 0.29 -8.08
CA PRO A 61 3.83 0.83 -8.01
C PRO A 61 2.84 -0.10 -7.31
N VAL A 62 2.95 -1.40 -7.54
CA VAL A 62 2.11 -2.41 -6.88
C VAL A 62 2.30 -2.40 -5.37
N THR A 63 3.55 -2.37 -4.88
CA THR A 63 3.87 -2.28 -3.46
C THR A 63 3.28 -1.02 -2.85
N THR A 64 3.42 0.12 -3.53
CA THR A 64 2.84 1.40 -3.09
C THR A 64 1.32 1.33 -2.98
N ARG A 65 0.63 0.83 -4.02
CA ARG A 65 -0.83 0.68 -4.01
C ARG A 65 -1.28 -0.26 -2.89
N THR A 66 -0.59 -1.37 -2.68
CA THR A 66 -0.85 -2.32 -1.59
C THR A 66 -0.72 -1.64 -0.22
N LEU A 67 0.36 -0.89 0.02
CA LEU A 67 0.56 -0.21 1.30
C LEU A 67 -0.49 0.87 1.59
N LEU A 68 -0.96 1.60 0.57
CA LEU A 68 -2.04 2.56 0.75
C LEU A 68 -3.38 1.86 1.02
N LEU A 69 -3.68 0.77 0.30
CA LEU A 69 -4.91 -0.01 0.48
C LEU A 69 -5.07 -0.57 1.89
N THR A 70 -3.97 -1.06 2.45
CA THR A 70 -3.96 -1.74 3.75
C THR A 70 -3.78 -0.78 4.93
N GLY A 71 -3.61 0.52 4.67
CA GLY A 71 -3.19 1.49 5.68
C GLY A 71 -1.76 1.26 6.17
N GLY A 72 -0.97 0.47 5.44
CA GLY A 72 0.46 0.26 5.67
C GLY A 72 1.26 1.55 5.54
N ALA A 73 0.80 2.49 4.72
CA ALA A 73 1.30 3.87 4.62
C ALA A 73 0.17 4.86 4.90
N TYR A 74 0.40 5.82 5.80
CA TYR A 74 -0.63 6.74 6.28
C TYR A 74 -0.05 8.12 6.67
N VAL A 75 -0.91 9.14 6.75
CA VAL A 75 -0.53 10.44 7.30
C VAL A 75 -1.01 10.50 8.77
N PRO A 76 -0.14 10.77 9.74
CA PRO A 76 -0.56 10.91 11.14
C PRO A 76 -1.66 11.94 11.29
N GLU A 77 -2.62 11.67 12.18
CA GLU A 77 -3.76 12.55 12.51
C GLU A 77 -4.75 12.82 11.36
N GLN A 78 -4.51 12.30 10.16
CA GLN A 78 -5.40 12.43 9.01
C GLN A 78 -5.95 11.07 8.60
N LYS A 79 -7.28 10.93 8.68
CA LYS A 79 -7.94 9.75 8.16
C LYS A 79 -8.25 9.96 6.68
N HIS A 80 -7.44 9.37 5.82
CA HIS A 80 -7.69 9.34 4.39
C HIS A 80 -8.55 8.14 3.99
N ASP A 81 -9.33 8.33 2.94
CA ASP A 81 -10.00 7.22 2.27
C ASP A 81 -9.00 6.53 1.33
N PRO A 82 -8.72 5.22 1.49
CA PRO A 82 -7.84 4.51 0.57
C PRO A 82 -8.29 4.60 -0.90
N VAL A 83 -9.60 4.70 -1.13
CA VAL A 83 -10.16 4.87 -2.48
C VAL A 83 -9.73 6.22 -3.08
N ASP A 84 -9.90 7.31 -2.33
CA ASP A 84 -9.49 8.67 -2.76
C ASP A 84 -7.98 8.75 -2.99
N LEU A 85 -7.19 8.17 -2.09
CA LEU A 85 -5.73 8.19 -2.22
C LEU A 85 -5.24 7.49 -3.48
N LEU A 86 -5.83 6.34 -3.81
CA LEU A 86 -5.42 5.57 -4.98
C LEU A 86 -5.88 6.21 -6.29
N ASP A 87 -7.07 6.82 -6.30
CA ASP A 87 -7.56 7.58 -7.45
C ASP A 87 -6.66 8.80 -7.74
N ARG A 88 -6.17 9.44 -6.68
CA ARG A 88 -5.25 10.59 -6.77
C ARG A 88 -3.80 10.20 -6.95
N LEU A 89 -3.43 8.93 -6.75
CA LEU A 89 -2.04 8.50 -6.82
C LEU A 89 -1.51 8.62 -8.25
N ARG A 90 -0.53 9.52 -8.45
CA ARG A 90 0.21 9.58 -9.69
C ARG A 90 1.45 8.70 -9.63
N VAL A 91 1.49 7.75 -10.56
CA VAL A 91 2.68 6.96 -10.85
C VAL A 91 3.06 7.24 -12.31
N PRO A 92 4.21 7.90 -12.57
CA PRO A 92 4.71 8.06 -13.93
C PRO A 92 4.95 6.71 -14.61
N ASP A 93 4.90 6.67 -15.94
CA ASP A 93 5.33 5.49 -16.70
C ASP A 93 6.84 5.25 -16.51
N GLY A 94 7.24 3.97 -16.39
CA GLY A 94 8.67 3.58 -16.40
C GLY A 94 9.39 3.54 -15.05
N GLY A 95 8.69 3.26 -13.94
CA GLY A 95 9.30 3.13 -12.60
C GLY A 95 9.87 1.73 -12.26
N LYS A 96 10.19 1.50 -10.98
CA LYS A 96 10.69 0.21 -10.49
C LYS A 96 9.74 -0.95 -10.84
N HIS A 97 10.28 -1.94 -11.55
CA HIS A 97 9.62 -3.22 -11.76
C HIS A 97 9.96 -4.17 -10.61
N PRO A 98 8.97 -4.76 -9.93
CA PRO A 98 9.22 -5.68 -8.83
C PRO A 98 9.78 -7.01 -9.36
N THR A 99 10.75 -7.54 -8.65
CA THR A 99 11.26 -8.91 -8.76
C THR A 99 10.19 -9.92 -8.33
N ALA A 100 10.39 -11.20 -8.67
CA ALA A 100 9.48 -12.26 -8.24
C ALA A 100 9.40 -12.38 -6.71
N SER A 101 10.53 -12.28 -6.01
CA SER A 101 10.56 -12.34 -4.54
C SER A 101 9.86 -11.14 -3.90
N GLU A 102 9.98 -9.94 -4.48
CA GLU A 102 9.19 -8.78 -4.02
C GLU A 102 7.70 -9.03 -4.18
N ILE A 103 7.27 -9.59 -5.31
CA ILE A 103 5.87 -9.93 -5.55
C ILE A 103 5.35 -10.96 -4.52
N GLU A 104 6.09 -12.02 -4.24
CA GLU A 104 5.72 -13.02 -3.22
C GLU A 104 5.57 -12.40 -1.82
N ARG A 105 6.50 -11.52 -1.43
CA ARG A 105 6.45 -10.85 -0.11
C ARG A 105 5.32 -9.84 -0.01
N VAL A 106 5.05 -9.08 -1.07
CA VAL A 106 3.92 -8.15 -1.12
C VAL A 106 2.58 -8.90 -1.10
N ALA A 107 2.49 -10.04 -1.80
CA ALA A 107 1.32 -10.91 -1.76
C ALA A 107 1.07 -11.44 -0.34
N ALA A 108 2.11 -11.99 0.30
CA ALA A 108 2.03 -12.45 1.69
C ALA A 108 1.64 -11.32 2.67
N TYR A 109 2.16 -10.11 2.46
CA TYR A 109 1.76 -8.95 3.25
C TYR A 109 0.28 -8.61 3.05
N LEU A 110 -0.21 -8.59 1.80
CA LEU A 110 -1.60 -8.28 1.47
C LEU A 110 -2.56 -9.33 2.05
N GLU A 111 -2.24 -10.62 1.87
CA GLU A 111 -2.97 -11.75 2.45
C GLU A 111 -3.06 -11.66 3.99
N ASN A 112 -2.08 -11.00 4.63
CA ASN A 112 -2.03 -10.79 6.08
C ASN A 112 -2.45 -9.39 6.55
N SER A 113 -2.92 -8.53 5.65
CA SER A 113 -3.38 -7.17 5.95
C SER A 113 -4.91 -7.00 6.04
N GLU A 114 -5.36 -6.11 6.92
CA GLU A 114 -6.78 -5.75 7.02
C GLU A 114 -7.16 -4.74 5.94
N ILE A 115 -8.12 -5.10 5.09
CA ILE A 115 -8.67 -4.18 4.08
C ILE A 115 -10.07 -3.74 4.52
N GLU A 116 -10.36 -2.45 4.37
CA GLU A 116 -11.72 -1.93 4.56
C GLU A 116 -12.67 -2.53 3.51
N GLN A 117 -13.85 -2.98 3.92
CA GLN A 117 -14.82 -3.62 3.02
C GLN A 117 -15.09 -2.84 1.73
N ARG A 118 -15.14 -1.51 1.82
CA ARG A 118 -15.40 -0.59 0.70
C ARG A 118 -14.23 -0.48 -0.30
N ALA A 119 -13.02 -0.82 0.13
CA ALA A 119 -11.80 -0.80 -0.69
C ALA A 119 -11.40 -2.19 -1.19
N ARG A 120 -12.18 -3.24 -0.86
CA ARG A 120 -11.91 -4.63 -1.28
C ARG A 120 -11.76 -4.73 -2.80
N TRP A 121 -12.71 -4.18 -3.55
CA TRP A 121 -12.69 -4.24 -5.02
C TRP A 121 -11.42 -3.65 -5.63
N LEU A 122 -10.86 -2.56 -5.05
CA LEU A 122 -9.58 -2.00 -5.49
C LEU A 122 -8.40 -2.93 -5.21
N ALA A 123 -8.43 -3.65 -4.08
CA ALA A 123 -7.42 -4.65 -3.79
C ALA A 123 -7.51 -5.83 -4.77
N GLU A 124 -8.71 -6.27 -5.12
CA GLU A 124 -8.94 -7.29 -6.15
C GLU A 124 -8.43 -6.81 -7.52
N GLU A 125 -8.67 -5.56 -7.91
CA GLU A 125 -8.12 -4.96 -9.12
C GLU A 125 -6.59 -4.89 -9.08
N VAL A 126 -5.99 -4.46 -7.95
CA VAL A 126 -4.53 -4.44 -7.80
C VAL A 126 -3.94 -5.84 -7.97
N VAL A 127 -4.60 -6.89 -7.48
CA VAL A 127 -4.17 -8.28 -7.71
C VAL A 127 -4.29 -8.65 -9.18
N ALA A 128 -5.44 -8.40 -9.80
CA ALA A 128 -5.74 -8.80 -11.18
C ALA A 128 -4.88 -8.07 -12.23
N GLU A 129 -4.59 -6.79 -12.01
CA GLU A 129 -3.84 -5.94 -12.95
C GLU A 129 -2.32 -6.02 -12.79
N SER A 130 -1.85 -6.71 -11.76
CA SER A 130 -0.42 -6.81 -11.45
C SER A 130 0.07 -8.25 -11.45
N ARG A 131 1.39 -8.37 -11.26
CA ARG A 131 2.05 -9.67 -11.11
C ARG A 131 1.68 -10.40 -9.81
N LEU A 132 0.91 -9.78 -8.91
CA LEU A 132 0.36 -10.47 -7.74
C LEU A 132 -0.52 -11.66 -8.15
N SER A 133 -1.26 -11.55 -9.26
CA SER A 133 -2.02 -12.66 -9.85
C SER A 133 -1.18 -13.91 -10.20
N GLU A 134 0.15 -13.80 -10.26
CA GLU A 134 1.05 -14.94 -10.47
C GLU A 134 1.20 -15.81 -9.21
N VAL A 135 0.93 -15.27 -8.02
CA VAL A 135 1.26 -15.89 -6.71
C VAL A 135 0.15 -15.85 -5.67
N MET A 136 -0.93 -15.10 -5.91
CA MET A 136 -2.11 -15.06 -5.04
C MET A 136 -3.40 -14.98 -5.88
N GLU A 137 -4.45 -15.59 -5.36
CA GLU A 137 -5.78 -15.53 -5.96
C GLU A 137 -6.53 -14.29 -5.46
N ILE A 138 -7.51 -13.82 -6.23
CA ILE A 138 -8.37 -12.69 -5.84
C ILE A 138 -9.14 -13.02 -4.55
N ASP A 139 -9.54 -14.27 -4.36
CA ASP A 139 -10.28 -14.73 -3.18
C ASP A 139 -9.44 -14.71 -1.89
N ASP A 140 -8.11 -14.62 -2.00
CA ASP A 140 -7.21 -14.46 -0.85
C ASP A 140 -7.26 -13.04 -0.26
N VAL A 141 -7.89 -12.09 -0.97
CA VAL A 141 -8.11 -10.72 -0.50
C VAL A 141 -9.18 -10.71 0.60
N ARG A 142 -8.75 -10.71 1.85
CA ARG A 142 -9.65 -10.74 3.02
C ARG A 142 -9.90 -9.36 3.60
N THR A 143 -11.16 -9.10 3.91
CA THR A 143 -11.58 -7.93 4.68
C THR A 143 -11.33 -8.10 6.17
N ARG A 144 -11.30 -6.99 6.90
CA ARG A 144 -11.24 -7.01 8.37
C ARG A 144 -12.33 -7.88 9.01
N ARG A 145 -13.54 -7.88 8.44
CA ARG A 145 -14.69 -8.63 8.97
C ARG A 145 -14.48 -10.14 8.86
N GLU A 146 -13.98 -10.61 7.72
CA GLU A 146 -13.73 -12.04 7.47
C GLU A 146 -12.68 -12.58 8.45
N ARG A 147 -11.54 -11.90 8.60
CA ARG A 147 -10.51 -12.29 9.59
C ARG A 147 -11.05 -12.38 11.01
N MET A 148 -11.86 -11.41 11.41
CA MET A 148 -12.38 -11.34 12.77
C MET A 148 -13.42 -12.45 13.04
N ASN A 149 -14.07 -12.97 12.00
CA ASN A 149 -14.89 -14.17 12.09
C ASN A 149 -14.02 -15.43 12.24
N ASP A 150 -12.96 -15.59 11.43
CA ASP A 150 -12.04 -16.74 11.53
C ASP A 150 -11.42 -16.84 12.94
N LEU A 151 -10.94 -15.72 13.49
CA LEU A 151 -10.38 -15.68 14.85
C LEU A 151 -11.42 -16.04 15.92
N ARG A 152 -12.69 -15.66 15.72
CA ARG A 152 -13.78 -16.02 16.65
C ARG A 152 -14.16 -17.49 16.54
N GLU A 153 -14.04 -18.11 15.36
CA GLU A 153 -14.26 -19.54 15.18
C GLU A 153 -13.15 -20.35 15.85
N ILE A 154 -11.88 -19.99 15.62
CA ILE A 154 -10.73 -20.62 16.30
C ILE A 154 -10.87 -20.53 17.82
N ALA A 155 -11.27 -19.36 18.35
CA ALA A 155 -11.46 -19.17 19.78
C ALA A 155 -12.65 -19.93 20.38
N LYS A 156 -13.61 -20.40 19.56
CA LYS A 156 -14.72 -21.27 20.00
C LYS A 156 -14.35 -22.75 20.02
N ASP A 157 -13.35 -23.13 19.22
CA ASP A 157 -12.85 -24.50 19.11
C ASP A 157 -11.73 -24.81 20.13
N LEU A 158 -11.32 -23.82 20.94
CA LEU A 158 -10.39 -23.94 22.08
C LEU A 158 -11.15 -24.01 23.41
#